data_AF-A0A857J7D6-F1
#
_entry.id   AF-A0A857J7D6-F1
#
_cell.length_a   1.000
_cell.length_b   1.000
_cell.length_c   1.000
_cell.angle_alpha   90.00
_cell.angle_beta   90.00
_cell.angle_gamma   90.00
#
_symmetry.space_group_name_H-M   'P 1'
#
loop_
_entity.id
_entity.type
_entity.pdbx_description
1 polymer ?
#
loop_
_entity_poly.entity_id
_entity_poly.type
_entity_poly.pdbx_seq_one_letter_code
_entity_poly.pdbx_strand_id
1 'polypeptide(L)'
;MAKFELYAAEQLPQGFEFPAEIKDFAATGKHPDLGPWWFIDANSRAGKLAYSARQHDGRNLIPFAKVDDGRGDVACFDGDDLSGDPKVLMLVLDDSGRSYSFTNFSQWKAAALKDAAN
;
A
#
# COMPACT_ATOMS: atom_id res chain seq x y z
N MET A 1 15.22 -10.10 -0.73
CA MET A 1 14.39 -8.87 -0.76
C MET A 1 14.69 -8.04 0.46
N ALA A 2 14.51 -6.73 0.38
CA ALA A 2 14.77 -5.84 1.51
C ALA A 2 13.61 -5.92 2.52
N LYS A 3 13.93 -5.90 3.81
CA LYS A 3 12.94 -5.72 4.86
C LYS A 3 12.39 -4.29 4.77
N PHE A 4 11.13 -4.11 5.12
CA PHE A 4 10.48 -2.79 5.24
C PHE A 4 9.71 -2.73 6.56
N GLU A 5 9.48 -1.52 7.06
CA GLU A 5 8.70 -1.29 8.27
C GLU A 5 7.34 -0.69 7.91
N LEU A 6 6.28 -1.12 8.61
CA LEU A 6 4.93 -0.55 8.49
C LEU A 6 4.81 0.70 9.36
N TYR A 7 3.79 1.54 9.12
CA TYR A 7 3.51 2.69 9.98
C TYR A 7 3.15 2.25 11.39
N ALA A 8 3.63 3.01 12.37
CA ALA A 8 3.40 2.72 13.78
C ALA A 8 1.92 2.94 14.16
N ALA A 9 1.43 2.22 15.16
CA ALA A 9 0.03 2.25 15.57
C ALA A 9 -0.45 3.67 15.96
N GLU A 10 0.44 4.50 16.50
CA GLU A 10 0.17 5.88 16.89
C GLU A 10 -0.08 6.81 15.69
N GLN A 11 0.38 6.41 14.51
CA GLN A 11 0.13 7.14 13.27
C GLN A 11 -1.23 6.75 12.69
N LEU A 12 -1.60 5.47 12.81
CA LEU A 12 -2.77 4.89 12.15
C LEU A 12 -4.10 5.45 12.67
N PRO A 13 -5.16 5.43 11.85
CA PRO A 13 -6.51 5.66 12.32
C PRO A 13 -6.86 4.74 13.49
N GLN A 14 -7.61 5.25 14.46
CA GLN A 14 -7.97 4.47 15.64
C GLN A 14 -8.77 3.22 15.24
N GLY A 15 -8.29 2.05 15.64
CA GLY A 15 -8.91 0.75 15.35
C GLY A 15 -8.53 0.15 13.99
N PHE A 16 -7.71 0.83 13.18
CA PHE A 16 -7.21 0.24 11.93
C PHE A 16 -6.23 -0.88 12.22
N GLU A 17 -6.35 -1.97 11.47
CA GLU A 17 -5.40 -3.08 11.51
C GLU A 17 -4.91 -3.45 10.11
N PHE A 18 -3.60 -3.65 9.97
CA PHE A 18 -3.03 -4.21 8.75
C PHE A 18 -3.45 -5.68 8.58
N PRO A 19 -3.69 -6.14 7.34
CA PRO A 19 -3.83 -7.55 7.01
C PRO A 19 -2.68 -8.39 7.58
N ALA A 20 -2.96 -9.62 8.03
CA ALA A 20 -1.94 -10.52 8.58
C ALA A 20 -0.76 -10.74 7.62
N GLU A 21 -1.05 -10.92 6.34
CA GLU A 21 -0.03 -11.25 5.35
C GLU A 21 1.02 -10.13 5.16
N ILE A 22 0.62 -8.86 5.12
CA ILE A 22 1.59 -7.77 4.97
C ILE A 22 2.42 -7.58 6.25
N LYS A 23 1.84 -7.86 7.43
CA LYS A 23 2.59 -7.88 8.70
C LYS A 23 3.67 -8.96 8.67
N ASP A 24 3.36 -10.15 8.16
CA ASP A 24 4.32 -11.24 8.01
C ASP A 24 5.43 -10.90 7.00
N PHE A 25 5.09 -10.25 5.89
CA PHE A 25 6.07 -9.77 4.91
C PHE A 25 7.04 -8.75 5.52
N ALA A 26 6.51 -7.76 6.26
CA ALA A 26 7.32 -6.76 6.94
C ALA A 26 8.23 -7.39 8.02
N ALA A 27 7.68 -8.31 8.82
CA ALA A 27 8.43 -8.97 9.90
C ALA A 27 9.56 -9.86 9.38
N THR A 28 9.30 -10.63 8.33
CA THR A 28 10.24 -11.66 7.83
C THR A 28 11.13 -11.18 6.68
N GLY A 29 10.72 -10.13 5.97
CA GLY A 29 11.32 -9.71 4.69
C GLY A 29 11.12 -10.72 3.56
N LYS A 30 10.28 -11.74 3.76
CA LYS A 30 9.96 -12.78 2.77
C LYS A 30 8.61 -12.45 2.13
N HIS A 31 8.64 -12.05 0.87
CA HIS A 31 7.46 -11.80 0.06
C HIS A 31 7.74 -12.30 -1.37
N PRO A 32 6.71 -12.54 -2.21
CA PRO A 32 6.93 -12.85 -3.62
C PRO A 32 7.58 -11.68 -4.35
N ASP A 33 8.15 -11.95 -5.53
CA ASP A 33 8.56 -10.88 -6.42
C ASP A 33 7.31 -10.24 -7.02
N LEU A 34 7.15 -8.96 -6.75
CA LEU A 34 5.99 -8.16 -7.16
C LEU A 34 6.40 -7.02 -8.09
N GLY A 35 7.68 -6.93 -8.49
CA GLY A 35 8.15 -5.90 -9.41
C GLY A 35 7.24 -5.84 -10.63
N PRO A 36 6.67 -4.68 -11.01
CA PRO A 36 7.14 -3.33 -10.70
C PRO A 36 6.66 -2.73 -9.37
N TRP A 37 5.94 -3.48 -8.54
CA TRP A 37 5.47 -3.03 -7.23
C TRP A 37 6.53 -3.20 -6.13
N TRP A 38 6.71 -2.14 -5.35
CA TRP A 38 7.66 -2.08 -4.24
C TRP A 38 6.96 -1.68 -2.95
N PHE A 39 7.17 -2.45 -1.88
CA PHE A 39 6.69 -2.07 -0.56
C PHE A 39 7.34 -0.79 -0.06
N ILE A 40 6.53 0.09 0.52
CA ILE A 40 6.96 1.36 1.09
C ILE A 40 7.46 1.10 2.52
N ASP A 41 8.71 1.43 2.79
CA ASP A 41 9.24 1.49 4.15
C ASP A 41 8.79 2.79 4.82
N ALA A 42 7.98 2.69 5.88
CA ALA A 42 7.45 3.80 6.65
C ALA A 42 8.54 4.71 7.26
N ASN A 43 9.73 4.16 7.55
CA ASN A 43 10.84 4.93 8.12
C ASN A 43 11.65 5.68 7.06
N SER A 44 11.52 5.29 5.79
CA SER A 44 12.17 5.97 4.67
C SER A 44 11.61 7.37 4.44
N ARG A 45 12.39 8.23 3.77
CA ARG A 45 11.92 9.57 3.37
C ARG A 45 10.69 9.49 2.46
N ALA A 46 10.66 8.50 1.57
CA ALA A 46 9.55 8.27 0.65
C ALA A 46 8.29 7.83 1.41
N GLY A 47 8.41 6.93 2.39
CA GLY A 47 7.29 6.51 3.22
C GLY A 47 6.71 7.65 4.04
N LYS A 48 7.55 8.44 4.72
CA LYS A 48 7.09 9.63 5.45
C LYS A 48 6.36 10.64 4.56
N LEU A 49 6.87 10.85 3.34
CA LEU A 49 6.22 11.73 2.37
C LEU A 49 4.87 11.16 1.91
N ALA A 50 4.82 9.89 1.50
CA ALA A 50 3.59 9.22 1.09
C ALA A 50 2.52 9.30 2.19
N TYR A 51 2.92 9.08 3.45
CA TYR A 51 2.02 9.20 4.59
C TYR A 51 1.51 10.63 4.80
N SER A 52 2.36 11.65 4.65
CA SER A 52 1.91 13.04 4.76
C SER A 52 0.93 13.45 3.64
N ALA A 53 1.01 12.81 2.47
CA ALA A 53 0.12 13.04 1.33
C ALA A 53 -1.15 12.16 1.35
N ARG A 54 -1.29 11.27 2.34
CA ARG A 54 -2.32 10.22 2.36
C ARG A 54 -3.78 10.73 2.34
N GLN A 55 -3.98 12.00 2.71
CA GLN A 55 -5.32 12.63 2.75
C GLN A 55 -5.50 13.74 1.71
N HIS A 56 -4.62 13.83 0.69
CA HIS A 56 -4.66 14.98 -0.23
C HIS A 56 -6.00 15.11 -0.98
N ASP A 57 -6.73 14.01 -1.17
CA ASP A 57 -8.01 13.97 -1.87
C ASP A 57 -9.21 13.76 -0.93
N GLY A 58 -9.00 13.94 0.38
CA GLY A 58 -10.04 13.81 1.41
C GLY A 58 -10.29 12.39 1.89
N ARG A 59 -9.65 11.37 1.30
CA ARG A 59 -9.72 9.97 1.78
C ARG A 59 -8.74 9.71 2.92
N ASN A 60 -9.03 8.73 3.77
CA ASN A 60 -8.16 8.36 4.89
C ASN A 60 -7.18 7.23 4.51
N LEU A 61 -6.33 7.42 3.50
CA LEU A 61 -5.54 6.32 2.92
C LEU A 61 -4.36 5.89 3.79
N ILE A 62 -3.89 4.66 3.68
CA ILE A 62 -2.63 4.21 4.32
C ILE A 62 -1.73 3.59 3.25
N PRO A 63 -0.74 4.33 2.73
CA PRO A 63 0.15 3.84 1.67
C PRO A 63 0.87 2.56 2.09
N PHE A 64 1.10 1.62 1.18
CA PHE A 64 1.92 0.45 1.52
C PHE A 64 2.79 -0.06 0.36
N ALA A 65 2.44 0.25 -0.89
CA ALA A 65 3.27 -0.08 -2.04
C ALA A 65 3.20 1.02 -3.10
N LYS A 66 4.26 1.15 -3.90
CA LYS A 66 4.32 2.03 -5.08
C LYS A 66 4.66 1.21 -6.32
N VAL A 67 4.22 1.66 -7.48
CA VAL A 67 4.57 1.04 -8.77
C VAL A 67 5.61 1.89 -9.52
N ASP A 68 6.68 1.25 -10.00
CA ASP A 68 7.75 1.88 -10.78
C ASP A 68 7.72 1.45 -12.25
N ASP A 69 6.58 1.64 -12.92
CA ASP A 69 6.39 1.34 -14.35
C ASP A 69 6.02 2.57 -15.19
N GLY A 70 6.24 3.76 -14.65
CA GLY A 70 5.87 5.04 -15.26
C GLY A 70 4.50 5.57 -14.84
N ARG A 71 3.63 4.75 -14.23
CA ARG A 71 2.36 5.23 -13.65
C ARG A 71 2.58 6.05 -12.38
N GLY A 72 3.53 5.63 -11.54
CA GLY A 72 3.81 6.27 -10.25
C GLY A 72 2.67 6.16 -9.24
N ASP A 73 1.72 5.25 -9.48
CA ASP A 73 0.57 5.03 -8.60
C ASP A 73 1.01 4.43 -7.25
N VAL A 74 0.29 4.79 -6.19
CA VAL A 74 0.53 4.27 -4.84
C VAL A 74 -0.67 3.44 -4.41
N ALA A 75 -0.43 2.19 -4.03
CA ALA A 75 -1.43 1.34 -3.42
C ALA A 75 -1.55 1.67 -1.92
N CYS A 76 -2.77 1.95 -1.50
CA CYS A 76 -3.09 2.33 -0.12
C CYS A 76 -4.19 1.42 0.44
N PHE A 77 -4.16 1.13 1.74
CA PHE A 77 -5.34 0.61 2.42
C PHE A 77 -6.35 1.74 2.66
N ASP A 78 -7.63 1.37 2.66
CA ASP A 78 -8.70 2.21 3.17
C ASP A 78 -8.58 2.28 4.70
N GLY A 79 -8.15 3.43 5.24
CA GLY A 79 -7.93 3.60 6.67
C GLY A 79 -9.21 3.80 7.48
N ASP A 80 -10.36 3.96 6.82
CA ASP A 80 -11.66 3.98 7.49
C ASP A 80 -12.26 2.56 7.61
N ASP A 81 -11.63 1.57 6.98
CA ASP A 81 -12.01 0.16 7.09
C ASP A 81 -11.32 -0.50 8.29
N LEU A 82 -12.11 -0.78 9.33
CA LEU A 82 -11.65 -1.34 10.60
C LEU A 82 -11.87 -2.86 10.70
N SER A 83 -12.13 -3.54 9.58
CA SER A 83 -12.44 -4.98 9.54
C SER A 83 -11.23 -5.90 9.78
N GLY A 84 -10.01 -5.36 9.63
CA GLY A 84 -8.77 -6.15 9.58
C GLY A 84 -8.45 -6.77 8.21
N ASP A 85 -9.35 -6.61 7.22
CA ASP A 85 -9.11 -6.91 5.80
C ASP A 85 -9.48 -5.71 4.92
N PRO A 86 -8.83 -4.55 5.11
CA PRO A 86 -9.20 -3.31 4.44
C PRO A 86 -9.10 -3.40 2.93
N LYS A 87 -10.01 -2.71 2.24
CA LYS A 87 -9.92 -2.46 0.80
C LYS A 87 -8.59 -1.82 0.44
N VAL A 88 -8.12 -2.09 -0.78
CA VAL A 88 -6.97 -1.39 -1.37
C VAL A 88 -7.47 -0.38 -2.37
N LEU A 89 -7.14 0.89 -2.13
CA LEU A 89 -7.47 2.03 -2.96
C LEU A 89 -6.21 2.57 -3.62
N MET A 90 -6.28 2.88 -4.91
CA MET A 90 -5.16 3.50 -5.60
C MET A 90 -5.18 5.01 -5.37
N LEU A 91 -4.02 5.53 -5.00
CA LEU A 91 -3.70 6.95 -5.04
C LEU A 91 -2.96 7.21 -6.36
N VAL A 92 -3.72 7.72 -7.33
CA VAL A 92 -3.25 8.11 -8.65
C VAL A 92 -3.00 9.61 -8.61
N LEU A 93 -1.74 10.02 -8.82
CA LEU A 93 -1.30 11.42 -8.68
C LEU A 93 -1.20 12.15 -10.03
N ASP A 94 -1.58 11.49 -11.13
CA ASP A 94 -1.61 12.07 -12.47
C ASP A 94 -3.03 12.52 -12.87
N ASP A 95 -3.13 13.26 -13.99
CA ASP A 95 -4.40 13.75 -14.54
C ASP A 95 -5.10 12.70 -15.41
N SER A 96 -4.74 11.41 -15.29
CA SER A 96 -5.31 10.36 -16.15
C SER A 96 -6.77 10.02 -15.80
N GLY A 97 -7.24 10.43 -14.63
CA GLY A 97 -8.57 10.07 -14.12
C GLY A 97 -8.73 8.58 -13.81
N ARG A 98 -7.63 7.80 -13.79
CA ARG A 98 -7.67 6.38 -13.44
C ARG A 98 -8.09 6.23 -11.99
N SER A 99 -9.11 5.41 -11.77
CA SER A 99 -9.54 5.01 -10.43
C SER A 99 -9.85 3.52 -10.46
N TYR A 100 -9.09 2.78 -9.66
CA TYR A 100 -9.33 1.36 -9.46
C TYR A 100 -9.03 1.01 -8.01
N SER A 101 -9.66 -0.08 -7.57
CA SER A 101 -9.60 -0.55 -6.19
C SER A 101 -9.66 -2.06 -6.19
N PHE A 102 -9.14 -2.65 -5.12
CA PHE A 102 -9.25 -4.07 -4.84
C PHE A 102 -10.01 -4.26 -3.53
N THR A 103 -10.78 -5.32 -3.45
CA THR A 103 -11.57 -5.68 -2.26
C THR A 103 -10.69 -5.86 -1.03
N ASN A 104 -9.45 -6.33 -1.21
CA ASN A 104 -8.47 -6.52 -0.14
C ASN A 104 -7.03 -6.70 -0.65
N PHE A 105 -6.11 -6.90 0.29
CA PHE A 105 -4.70 -7.16 0.01
C PHE A 105 -4.46 -8.39 -0.88
N SER A 106 -5.22 -9.47 -0.67
CA SER A 106 -5.06 -10.70 -1.44
C SER A 106 -5.36 -10.48 -2.93
N GLN A 107 -6.41 -9.72 -3.22
CA GLN A 107 -6.77 -9.40 -4.61
C GLN A 107 -5.77 -8.43 -5.24
N TRP A 108 -5.31 -7.41 -4.51
CA TRP A 108 -4.23 -6.53 -4.97
C TRP A 108 -2.96 -7.33 -5.29
N LYS A 109 -2.53 -8.22 -4.39
CA LYS A 109 -1.34 -9.07 -4.56
C LYS A 109 -1.46 -9.96 -5.78
N ALA A 110 -2.63 -10.54 -6.03
CA ALA A 110 -2.87 -11.34 -7.23
C ALA A 110 -2.77 -10.52 -8.53
N ALA A 111 -3.15 -9.23 -8.50
CA ALA A 111 -2.94 -8.32 -9.62
C ALA A 111 -1.46 -7.93 -9.76
N ALA A 112 -0.78 -7.60 -8.66
CA ALA A 112 0.65 -7.28 -8.66
C ALA A 112 1.51 -8.45 -9.18
N LEU A 113 1.15 -9.70 -8.86
CA LEU A 113 1.79 -10.90 -9.41
C LEU A 113 1.58 -11.06 -10.92
N LYS A 114 0.43 -10.63 -11.45
CA LYS A 114 0.18 -10.64 -12.89
C LYS A 114 0.99 -9.56 -13.59
N ASP A 115 1.08 -8.37 -12.99
CA ASP A 115 1.94 -7.28 -13.49
C ASP A 115 3.41 -7.74 -13.54
N ALA A 116 3.86 -8.50 -12.53
CA ALA A 116 5.24 -9.01 -12.45
C ALA A 116 5.59 -10.12 -13.44
N ALA A 117 4.58 -10.78 -14.01
CA ALA A 117 4.77 -11.84 -15.00
C ALA A 117 4.84 -11.32 -16.44
N ASN A 118 4.62 -10.01 -16.65
CA ASN A 118 4.53 -9.36 -17.95
C ASN A 118 5.83 -8.69 -18.40
#